data_AF-A0A8J7C497-F1
#
_entry.id   AF-A0A8J7C497-F1
#
_cell.length_a   1.000
_cell.length_b   1.000
_cell.length_c   1.000
_cell.angle_alpha   90.00
_cell.angle_beta   90.00
_cell.angle_gamma   90.00
#
_symmetry.space_group_name_H-M   'P 1'
#
loop_
_entity.id
_entity.type
_entity.pdbx_description
1 polymer ?
#
loop_
_entity_poly.entity_id
_entity_poly.type
_entity_poly.pdbx_seq_one_letter_code
_entity_poly.pdbx_strand_id
1 'polypeptide(L)'
;MAKSTIRRVGVVLKTTSPEAADLGRQLVLELERLGLEPVIDRESAQILDSGDEIEREDLPGLVDLVVVLGGDGTLLSVTRGALGGTPILGINMGTLGFLTEHPAEQLLPMLREVLDGRA
;
A
#
# COMPACT_ATOMS: atom_id res chain seq x y z
N MET A 1 -4.80 20.99 9.53
CA MET A 1 -5.11 20.16 8.34
C MET A 1 -6.30 19.28 8.71
N ALA A 2 -7.33 19.22 7.86
CA ALA A 2 -8.52 18.44 8.16
C ALA A 2 -8.13 16.96 8.32
N LYS A 3 -8.63 16.31 9.38
CA LYS A 3 -8.41 14.90 9.65
C LYS A 3 -9.17 14.10 8.57
N SER A 4 -8.57 13.90 7.40
CA SER A 4 -9.19 13.08 6.35
C SER A 4 -9.38 11.67 6.90
N THR A 5 -10.63 11.23 6.94
CA THR A 5 -10.96 9.86 7.31
C THR A 5 -10.53 8.95 6.16
N ILE A 6 -9.47 8.18 6.36
CA ILE A 6 -9.02 7.16 5.40
C ILE A 6 -10.19 6.18 5.20
N ARG A 7 -10.64 6.02 3.96
CA ARG A 7 -11.66 5.03 3.55
C ARG A 7 -11.16 4.11 2.47
N ARG A 8 -10.42 4.63 1.49
CA ARG A 8 -9.87 3.87 0.36
C ARG A 8 -8.37 3.75 0.52
N VAL A 9 -7.86 2.52 0.48
CA VAL A 9 -6.43 2.24 0.65
C VAL A 9 -5.89 1.55 -0.60
N GLY A 10 -4.97 2.22 -1.28
CA GLY A 10 -4.23 1.69 -2.40
C GLY A 10 -3.27 0.58 -1.94
N VAL A 11 -3.25 -0.56 -2.61
CA VAL A 11 -2.34 -1.66 -2.32
C VAL A 11 -1.46 -1.93 -3.54
N VAL A 12 -0.15 -1.83 -3.33
CA VAL A 12 0.86 -2.07 -4.37
C VAL A 12 1.92 -3.03 -3.84
N LEU A 13 2.26 -4.07 -4.61
CA LEU A 13 3.25 -5.06 -4.21
C LEU A 13 4.35 -5.27 -5.25
N LYS A 14 5.50 -5.74 -4.77
CA LYS A 14 6.57 -6.26 -5.62
C LYS A 14 6.11 -7.61 -6.22
N THR A 15 5.76 -7.62 -7.50
CA THR A 15 5.21 -8.80 -8.21
C THR A 15 6.13 -10.02 -8.27
N THR A 16 7.44 -9.82 -8.05
CA THR A 16 8.44 -10.89 -8.04
C THR A 16 8.70 -11.47 -6.65
N SER A 17 8.00 -11.01 -5.61
CA SER A 17 8.17 -11.47 -4.23
C SER A 17 6.93 -12.25 -3.76
N PRO A 18 7.06 -13.56 -3.51
CA PRO A 18 5.99 -14.36 -2.89
C PRO A 18 5.59 -13.83 -1.51
N GLU A 19 6.56 -13.35 -0.72
CA GLU A 19 6.32 -12.78 0.61
C GLU A 19 5.44 -11.51 0.52
N ALA A 20 5.70 -10.65 -0.47
CA ALA A 20 4.86 -9.47 -0.71
C ALA A 20 3.44 -9.85 -1.15
N ALA A 21 3.27 -10.93 -1.91
CA ALA A 21 1.96 -11.45 -2.29
C ALA A 21 1.18 -11.97 -1.08
N ASP A 22 1.82 -12.79 -0.23
CA ASP A 22 1.19 -13.35 0.97
C ASP A 22 0.79 -12.26 1.97
N LEU A 23 1.66 -11.26 2.17
CA LEU A 23 1.34 -10.11 3.01
C LEU A 23 0.27 -9.21 2.38
N GLY A 24 0.29 -9.05 1.05
CA GLY A 24 -0.74 -8.32 0.31
C GLY A 24 -2.13 -8.91 0.52
N ARG A 25 -2.27 -10.24 0.47
CA ARG A 25 -3.55 -10.91 0.77
C ARG A 25 -4.00 -10.66 2.21
N GLN A 26 -3.08 -10.73 3.17
CA GLN A 26 -3.40 -10.43 4.58
C GLN A 26 -3.84 -8.98 4.78
N LEU A 27 -3.18 -8.04 4.11
CA LEU A 27 -3.52 -6.63 4.14
C LEU A 27 -4.92 -6.38 3.58
N VAL A 28 -5.24 -6.92 2.40
CA VAL A 28 -6.57 -6.77 1.78
C VAL A 28 -7.66 -7.26 2.72
N LEU A 29 -7.50 -8.46 3.29
CA LEU A 29 -8.46 -9.02 4.24
C LEU A 29 -8.61 -8.15 5.50
N GLU A 30 -7.52 -7.61 6.04
CA GLU A 30 -7.59 -6.74 7.22
C GLU A 30 -8.26 -5.40 6.90
N LEU A 31 -7.99 -4.81 5.73
CA LEU A 31 -8.65 -3.58 5.28
C LEU A 31 -10.16 -3.78 5.18
N GLU A 32 -10.61 -4.85 4.53
CA GLU A 32 -12.03 -5.22 4.44
C GLU A 32 -12.64 -5.45 5.83
N ARG A 33 -11.93 -6.14 6.73
CA ARG A 33 -12.37 -6.37 8.11
C ARG A 33 -12.54 -5.06 8.91
N LEU A 34 -11.73 -4.06 8.60
CA LEU A 34 -11.81 -2.71 9.19
C LEU A 34 -12.87 -1.83 8.50
N GLY A 35 -13.55 -2.32 7.46
CA GLY A 35 -14.54 -1.56 6.69
C GLY A 35 -13.94 -0.54 5.73
N LEU A 36 -12.66 -0.73 5.37
CA LEU A 36 -11.95 0.07 4.38
C LEU A 36 -12.03 -0.60 3.00
N GLU A 37 -11.96 0.19 1.95
CA GLU A 37 -11.99 -0.27 0.56
C GLU A 37 -10.55 -0.43 0.05
N PRO A 38 -10.05 -1.66 -0.15
CA PRO A 38 -8.78 -1.88 -0.84
C PRO A 38 -8.96 -1.58 -2.34
N VAL A 39 -8.03 -0.79 -2.89
CA VAL A 39 -7.95 -0.47 -4.32
C VAL A 39 -6.58 -0.95 -4.80
N ILE A 40 -6.52 -1.80 -5.82
CA ILE A 40 -5.30 -2.55 -6.15
C ILE A 40 -4.88 -2.19 -7.57
N ASP A 41 -3.60 -1.88 -7.79
CA ASP A 41 -3.11 -1.64 -9.16
C ASP A 41 -3.10 -2.94 -9.98
N ARG A 42 -3.22 -2.82 -11.30
CA ARG A 42 -3.35 -3.95 -12.24
C ARG A 42 -2.30 -5.03 -12.01
N GLU A 43 -1.03 -4.65 -11.86
CA GLU A 43 0.05 -5.62 -11.67
C GLU A 43 -0.10 -6.39 -10.36
N SER A 44 -0.44 -5.70 -9.27
CA SER A 44 -0.68 -6.33 -7.98
C SER A 44 -1.94 -7.19 -8.00
N ALA A 45 -2.99 -6.74 -8.69
CA ALA A 45 -4.26 -7.42 -8.78
C ALA A 45 -4.13 -8.79 -9.48
N GLN A 46 -3.28 -8.87 -10.51
CA GLN A 46 -2.95 -10.14 -11.17
C GLN A 46 -2.29 -11.16 -10.23
N ILE A 47 -1.52 -10.70 -9.24
CA ILE A 47 -0.85 -11.58 -8.26
C ILE A 47 -1.79 -11.99 -7.12
N LEU A 48 -2.69 -11.09 -6.72
CA LEU A 48 -3.65 -11.32 -5.65
C LEU A 48 -4.92 -12.02 -6.13
N ASP A 49 -5.11 -12.19 -7.44
CA ASP A 49 -6.34 -12.69 -8.08
C ASP A 49 -7.57 -11.89 -7.64
N SER A 50 -7.37 -10.58 -7.47
CA SER A 50 -8.33 -9.64 -6.87
C SER A 50 -7.91 -8.22 -7.19
N GLY A 51 -8.85 -7.37 -7.63
CA GLY A 51 -8.61 -5.93 -7.75
C GLY A 51 -9.12 -5.30 -9.04
N ASP A 52 -8.63 -4.10 -9.30
CA ASP A 52 -9.08 -3.21 -10.37
C ASP A 52 -8.10 -3.18 -11.55
N GLU A 53 -8.56 -2.74 -12.72
CA GLU A 53 -7.70 -2.52 -13.90
C GLU A 53 -6.98 -1.16 -13.89
N ILE A 54 -6.57 -0.69 -12.70
CA ILE A 54 -5.98 0.63 -12.48
C ILE A 54 -4.48 0.60 -12.76
N GLU A 55 -3.97 1.54 -13.55
CA GLU A 55 -2.52 1.71 -13.71
C GLU A 55 -1.91 2.20 -12.39
N ARG A 56 -0.72 1.70 -12.05
CA ARG A 56 -0.06 2.00 -10.77
C ARG A 56 0.16 3.50 -10.56
N GLU A 57 0.45 4.23 -11.63
CA GLU A 57 0.62 5.67 -11.62
C GLU A 57 -0.66 6.46 -11.36
N ASP A 58 -1.84 5.88 -11.61
CA ASP A 58 -3.11 6.57 -11.39
C ASP A 58 -3.67 6.31 -9.98
N LEU A 59 -3.21 5.24 -9.33
CA LEU A 59 -3.69 4.81 -8.01
C LEU A 59 -3.68 5.91 -6.94
N PRO A 60 -2.61 6.71 -6.75
CA PRO A 60 -2.56 7.71 -5.69
C PRO A 60 -3.64 8.79 -5.81
N GLY A 61 -4.20 9.05 -7.01
CA GLY A 61 -5.28 10.00 -7.21
C GLY A 61 -6.67 9.48 -6.81
N LEU A 62 -6.79 8.19 -6.49
CA LEU A 62 -8.05 7.50 -6.26
C LEU A 62 -8.25 7.09 -4.79
N VAL A 63 -7.21 7.19 -3.96
CA VAL A 63 -7.19 6.63 -2.61
C VAL A 63 -6.73 7.66 -1.58
N ASP A 64 -7.02 7.39 -0.31
CA ASP A 64 -6.64 8.27 0.81
C ASP A 64 -5.24 7.94 1.36
N LEU A 65 -4.75 6.72 1.11
CA LEU A 65 -3.45 6.18 1.52
C LEU A 65 -3.00 5.14 0.50
N VAL A 66 -1.72 5.09 0.15
CA VAL A 66 -1.13 3.99 -0.61
C VAL A 66 -0.21 3.19 0.30
N VAL A 67 -0.41 1.88 0.37
CA VAL A 67 0.50 0.94 1.04
C VAL A 67 1.32 0.22 -0.02
N VAL A 68 2.64 0.31 0.09
CA VAL A 68 3.59 -0.32 -0.82
C VAL A 68 4.33 -1.44 -0.11
N LEU A 69 4.19 -2.66 -0.61
CA LEU A 69 4.86 -3.87 -0.11
C LEU A 69 6.01 -4.23 -1.05
N GLY A 70 7.20 -3.70 -0.77
CA GLY A 70 8.34 -3.83 -1.67
C GLY A 70 9.53 -2.97 -1.29
N GLY A 71 10.47 -2.81 -2.21
CA GLY A 71 11.64 -1.93 -2.00
C GLY A 71 11.48 -0.58 -2.67
N ASP A 72 12.57 0.18 -2.73
CA ASP A 72 12.62 1.53 -3.30
C ASP A 72 12.11 1.60 -4.74
N GLY A 73 12.41 0.60 -5.58
CA GLY A 73 11.90 0.55 -6.96
C GLY A 73 10.38 0.46 -7.04
N THR A 74 9.75 -0.26 -6.11
CA THR A 74 8.29 -0.38 -6.02
C THR A 74 7.69 0.93 -5.49
N LEU A 75 8.31 1.53 -4.47
CA LEU A 75 7.92 2.85 -3.96
C LEU A 75 7.99 3.93 -5.05
N LEU A 76 9.11 4.02 -5.77
CA LEU A 76 9.30 5.00 -6.85
C LEU A 76 8.35 4.78 -8.04
N SER A 77 7.79 3.57 -8.18
CA SER A 77 6.79 3.33 -9.23
C SER A 77 5.43 3.96 -8.91
N VAL A 78 5.09 4.17 -7.63
CA VAL A 78 3.86 4.86 -7.22
C VAL A 78 4.02 6.36 -7.07
N THR A 79 5.24 6.86 -6.84
CA THR A 79 5.46 8.30 -6.56
C THR A 79 5.13 9.21 -7.74
N ARG A 80 5.17 8.70 -8.98
CA ARG A 80 4.76 9.48 -10.17
C ARG A 80 3.31 9.96 -10.09
N GLY A 81 2.43 9.12 -9.58
CA GLY A 81 1.02 9.45 -9.33
C GLY A 81 0.79 10.25 -8.05
N ALA A 82 1.64 10.05 -7.06
CA ALA A 82 1.48 10.63 -5.73
C ALA A 82 1.93 12.09 -5.62
N LEU A 83 2.33 12.73 -6.72
CA LEU A 83 2.62 14.16 -6.79
C LEU A 83 1.44 15.04 -6.31
N GLY A 84 0.24 14.46 -6.19
CA GLY A 84 -0.97 15.08 -5.62
C GLY A 84 -1.09 15.09 -4.08
N GLY A 85 -0.12 14.53 -3.34
CA GLY A 85 -0.08 14.61 -1.87
C GLY A 85 -0.72 13.44 -1.12
N THR A 86 -1.08 12.36 -1.82
CA THR A 86 -1.58 11.13 -1.19
C THR A 86 -0.44 10.47 -0.40
N PRO A 87 -0.63 10.22 0.91
CA PRO A 87 0.41 9.61 1.74
C PRO A 87 0.74 8.19 1.25
N ILE A 88 2.01 7.82 1.35
CA ILE A 88 2.51 6.49 1.00
C ILE A 88 3.15 5.87 2.24
N LEU A 89 2.68 4.68 2.62
CA LEU A 89 3.28 3.82 3.64
C LEU A 89 4.08 2.70 2.96
N GLY A 90 5.41 2.80 3.00
CA GLY A 90 6.31 1.80 2.43
C GLY A 90 6.74 0.75 3.44
N ILE A 91 6.49 -0.53 3.14
CA ILE A 91 6.95 -1.68 3.93
C ILE A 91 8.00 -2.46 3.13
N ASN A 92 9.17 -2.61 3.73
CA ASN A 92 10.28 -3.34 3.15
C ASN A 92 10.14 -4.84 3.35
N MET A 93 10.24 -5.59 2.25
CA MET A 93 10.15 -7.05 2.19
C MET A 93 11.52 -7.71 1.92
N GLY A 94 12.65 -7.09 2.30
CA GLY A 94 13.98 -7.62 1.99
C GLY A 94 15.14 -6.91 2.68
N THR A 95 16.28 -6.74 1.99
CA THR A 95 17.44 -5.97 2.47
C THR A 95 17.08 -4.52 2.75
N LEU A 96 17.73 -3.91 3.74
CA LEU A 96 17.57 -2.51 4.13
C LEU A 96 17.49 -1.60 2.88
N GLY A 97 16.32 -1.00 2.66
CA GLY A 97 16.04 -0.06 1.58
C GLY A 97 16.18 1.35 2.11
N PHE A 98 16.60 2.30 1.28
CA PHE A 98 16.81 3.67 1.73
C PHE A 98 15.49 4.41 1.97
N LEU A 99 14.41 3.99 1.31
CA LEU A 99 13.10 4.66 1.34
C LEU A 99 12.00 3.80 1.97
N THR A 100 12.30 2.54 2.30
CA THR A 100 11.38 1.57 2.89
C THR A 100 11.98 1.08 4.20
N GLU A 101 11.57 1.70 5.30
CA GLU A 101 12.22 1.56 6.61
C GLU A 101 11.59 0.49 7.51
N HIS A 102 10.37 0.06 7.21
CA HIS A 102 9.61 -0.78 8.13
C HIS A 102 9.57 -2.26 7.72
N PRO A 103 9.79 -3.20 8.64
CA PRO A 103 9.71 -4.63 8.38
C PRO A 103 8.25 -5.10 8.22
N ALA A 104 8.06 -6.23 7.53
CA ALA A 104 6.74 -6.82 7.27
C ALA A 104 5.84 -6.99 8.50
N GLU A 105 6.42 -7.40 9.62
CA GLU A 105 5.73 -7.59 10.90
C GLU A 105 5.12 -6.30 11.49
N GLN A 106 5.62 -5.13 11.08
CA GLN A 106 5.12 -3.83 11.55
C GLN A 106 3.98 -3.28 10.70
N LEU A 107 3.64 -3.89 9.56
CA LEU A 107 2.60 -3.38 8.66
C LEU A 107 1.27 -3.15 9.39
N LEU A 108 0.72 -4.16 10.05
CA LEU A 108 -0.60 -4.05 10.69
C LEU A 108 -0.60 -3.09 11.90
N PRO A 109 0.40 -3.12 12.81
CA PRO A 109 0.52 -2.13 13.87
C PRO A 109 0.56 -0.70 13.34
N MET A 110 1.42 -0.41 12.36
CA MET A 110 1.57 0.93 11.82
C MET A 110 0.34 1.39 11.04
N LEU A 111 -0.28 0.50 10.26
CA LEU A 111 -1.53 0.80 9.58
C LEU A 111 -2.56 1.31 10.59
N ARG A 112 -2.68 0.68 11.76
CA ARG A 112 -3.59 1.15 12.82
C ARG A 112 -3.19 2.52 13.38
N GLU A 113 -1.90 2.79 13.56
CA GLU A 113 -1.43 4.11 13.99
C GLU A 113 -1.74 5.21 12.96
N VAL A 114 -1.54 4.93 11.68
CA VAL A 114 -1.88 5.82 10.56
C VAL A 114 -3.40 6.08 10.54
N LEU A 115 -4.21 5.03 10.64
CA LEU A 115 -5.68 5.12 10.65
C LEU A 115 -6.20 5.93 11.85
N ASP A 116 -5.54 5.83 13.01
CA ASP A 116 -5.90 6.60 14.19
C ASP A 116 -5.40 8.06 14.15
N GLY A 117 -4.55 8.39 13.18
CA GLY A 117 -3.92 9.69 13.00
C GLY A 117 -2.81 9.96 14.02
N ARG A 118 -2.03 8.92 14.36
CA ARG A 118 -0.91 8.98 15.32
C ARG A 118 0.47 8.79 14.68
N ALA A 119 0.53 8.63 13.36
CA ALA A 119 1.75 8.51 12.57
C ALA A 119 2.19 9.86 11.99
#